data_AF-A0A9Q1R5I6-F1
#
_entry.id   AF-A0A9Q1R5I6-F1
#
_cell.length_a   1.000
_cell.length_b   1.000
_cell.length_c   1.000
_cell.angle_alpha   90.00
_cell.angle_beta   90.00
_cell.angle_gamma   90.00
#
_symmetry.space_group_name_H-M   'P 1'
#
loop_
_entity.id
_entity.type
_entity.pdbx_description
1 polymer ?
#
loop_
_entity_poly.entity_id
_entity_poly.type
_entity_poly.pdbx_seq_one_letter_code
_entity_poly.pdbx_strand_id
1 'polypeptide(L)'
;MEAPKLLLLFLLIRCDLFIGKSLGDGVTPQEAKELRDEVREMFYHAFNGYMDHAFPRDELRPLSCGGEDTLGGYALTLIDSLDTLALLGDKERFTASVEWIGKNLRFDINKTVSIFETTIRVLGGLISAHLIASDHNTGMRIPSYDDELLHLAEDLARRMLPAFDTPTGIPFGSVNLLHGVDEHESKITSTAGGGTLTLEFGILSRLTNDPIFEQVAKNAVRGLWARRSKINLVGAHIDVFSGDWTQKDAGIGTSIDSFYEYLLKAYLLFGDEEYLFIFQEAYKAAMKYLFNDPWYVEVNMNSAALVWPLFNSLQAFWPGLQVLAGDIEPAIRTHAAFFSVWRRYGFTPEGFNLATLSVQQGQKSYPLRPELIESTYWLYKATRDPRYLDAGRDMLASLQYGARCTCGYCHISDVEFHKQEDHMESFFLAETVKYLWLLFDLAAGPDNLVENGPYKYIFSTEGHLLPATPQISLVREHCSYFGAYCRNSNLRLKTHSHESAETNSSGSQTRPADSSFLSRSSYQSSSPVSGLKGLCPGLTHGQRFGISFMTPVDPSSEDEQSSQRETTEIQSHSVVLISNPNPEVSLSGSHNDHENDPAHAPQEESPSSKQRR
;
A
#
# COMPACT_ATOMS: atom_id res chain seq x y z
N MET A 1 -74.60 -17.80 -20.45
CA MET A 1 -73.29 -18.47 -20.51
C MET A 1 -72.24 -17.38 -20.58
N GLU A 2 -71.88 -16.88 -19.41
CA GLU A 2 -70.85 -15.86 -19.20
C GLU A 2 -69.60 -16.52 -18.59
N ALA A 3 -68.48 -15.82 -18.70
CA ALA A 3 -67.11 -16.17 -18.31
C ALA A 3 -66.38 -17.04 -19.36
N PRO A 4 -65.55 -16.40 -20.22
CA PRO A 4 -64.16 -16.24 -19.82
C PRO A 4 -63.53 -14.97 -20.41
N LYS A 5 -63.68 -13.81 -19.76
CA LYS A 5 -62.85 -12.62 -20.07
C LYS A 5 -62.29 -11.91 -18.84
N LEU A 6 -62.79 -12.22 -17.63
CA LEU A 6 -62.31 -11.61 -16.40
C LEU A 6 -61.09 -12.33 -15.79
N LEU A 7 -60.88 -13.63 -16.09
CA LEU A 7 -59.77 -14.39 -15.51
C LEU A 7 -58.41 -14.04 -16.13
N LEU A 8 -58.37 -13.64 -17.41
CA LEU A 8 -57.12 -13.30 -18.10
C LEU A 8 -56.57 -11.93 -17.66
N LEU A 9 -57.45 -10.99 -17.28
CA LEU A 9 -57.03 -9.68 -16.80
C LEU A 9 -56.46 -9.74 -15.36
N PHE A 10 -56.97 -10.64 -14.52
CA PHE A 10 -56.41 -10.88 -13.18
C PHE A 10 -55.08 -11.65 -13.20
N LEU A 11 -54.83 -12.47 -14.23
CA LEU A 11 -53.54 -13.16 -14.42
C LEU A 11 -52.45 -12.24 -14.98
N LEU A 12 -52.81 -11.24 -15.78
CA LEU A 12 -51.86 -10.24 -16.29
C LEU A 12 -51.50 -9.20 -15.21
N ILE A 13 -52.44 -8.77 -14.36
CA ILE A 13 -52.16 -7.85 -13.24
C ILE A 13 -51.37 -8.53 -12.10
N ARG A 14 -51.38 -9.87 -12.00
CA ARG A 14 -50.49 -10.61 -11.08
C ARG A 14 -49.10 -10.92 -11.63
N CYS A 15 -48.86 -10.78 -12.94
CA CYS A 15 -47.52 -10.93 -13.51
C CYS A 15 -46.69 -9.65 -13.40
N ASP A 16 -47.32 -8.47 -13.37
CA ASP A 16 -46.62 -7.18 -13.18
C ASP A 16 -46.18 -6.94 -11.72
N LEU A 17 -46.62 -7.78 -10.77
CA LEU A 17 -46.19 -7.75 -9.36
C LEU A 17 -45.02 -8.71 -9.06
N PHE A 18 -44.52 -9.44 -10.07
CA PHE A 18 -43.36 -10.33 -9.95
C PHE A 18 -42.25 -10.01 -10.95
N ILE A 19 -42.22 -8.79 -11.49
CA ILE A 19 -40.97 -8.18 -11.96
C ILE A 19 -40.39 -7.41 -10.78
N GLY A 20 -40.11 -8.14 -9.69
CA GLY A 20 -39.07 -7.70 -8.79
C GLY A 20 -37.81 -7.64 -9.64
N LYS A 21 -37.26 -6.44 -9.82
CA LYS A 21 -35.85 -6.33 -10.21
C LYS A 21 -35.11 -7.22 -9.21
N SER A 22 -34.64 -8.38 -9.64
CA SER A 22 -33.51 -9.03 -8.99
C SER A 22 -32.33 -8.10 -9.25
N LEU A 23 -32.29 -6.98 -8.53
CA LEU A 23 -31.03 -6.49 -8.01
C LEU A 23 -30.53 -7.69 -7.22
N GLY A 24 -29.44 -8.32 -7.66
CA GLY A 24 -28.82 -9.37 -6.85
C GLY A 24 -28.68 -8.82 -5.44
N ASP A 25 -29.21 -9.53 -4.45
CA ASP A 25 -29.00 -9.12 -3.06
C ASP A 25 -27.48 -9.05 -2.86
N GLY A 26 -26.99 -7.87 -2.49
CA GLY A 26 -25.57 -7.68 -2.21
C GLY A 26 -25.13 -8.62 -1.10
N VAL A 27 -23.84 -8.93 -1.03
CA VAL A 27 -23.29 -9.92 -0.08
C VAL A 27 -23.82 -9.69 1.34
N THR A 28 -24.59 -10.66 1.84
CA THR A 28 -25.14 -10.62 3.20
C THR A 28 -24.06 -10.93 4.25
N PRO A 29 -24.22 -10.58 5.54
CA PRO A 29 -23.24 -10.96 6.57
C PRO A 29 -23.02 -12.47 6.69
N GLN A 30 -24.06 -13.27 6.43
CA GLN A 30 -23.95 -14.74 6.43
C GLN A 30 -23.17 -15.24 5.22
N GLU A 31 -23.44 -14.70 4.03
CA GLU A 31 -22.67 -15.00 2.81
C GLU A 31 -21.21 -14.53 2.96
N ALA A 32 -20.96 -13.36 3.54
CA ALA A 32 -19.61 -12.88 3.84
C ALA A 32 -18.84 -13.87 4.73
N LYS A 33 -19.50 -14.47 5.71
CA LYS A 33 -18.88 -15.52 6.55
C LYS A 33 -18.51 -16.76 5.73
N GLU A 34 -19.37 -17.19 4.82
CA GLU A 34 -19.12 -18.31 3.92
C GLU A 34 -17.95 -18.02 2.96
N LEU A 35 -17.94 -16.84 2.34
CA LEU A 35 -16.86 -16.37 1.47
C LEU A 35 -15.53 -16.25 2.24
N ARG A 36 -15.55 -15.74 3.47
CA ARG A 36 -14.37 -15.70 4.35
C ARG A 36 -13.84 -17.11 4.63
N ASP A 37 -14.72 -18.04 4.97
CA ASP A 37 -14.33 -19.41 5.29
C ASP A 37 -13.82 -20.15 4.02
N GLU A 38 -14.34 -19.81 2.84
CA GLU A 38 -13.81 -20.25 1.55
C GLU A 38 -12.41 -19.69 1.26
N VAL A 39 -12.16 -18.41 1.54
CA VAL A 39 -10.80 -17.84 1.43
C VAL A 39 -9.83 -18.51 2.42
N ARG A 40 -10.30 -18.86 3.63
CA ARG A 40 -9.49 -19.64 4.58
C ARG A 40 -9.14 -21.02 4.02
N GLU A 41 -10.07 -21.69 3.34
CA GLU A 41 -9.80 -22.95 2.66
C GLU A 41 -8.77 -22.78 1.53
N MET A 42 -8.91 -21.73 0.71
CA MET A 42 -7.95 -21.33 -0.32
C MET A 42 -6.54 -21.17 0.25
N PHE A 43 -6.39 -20.48 1.39
CA PHE A 43 -5.10 -20.36 2.08
C PHE A 43 -4.50 -21.74 2.38
N TYR A 44 -5.26 -22.62 3.02
CA TYR A 44 -4.72 -23.91 3.44
C TYR A 44 -4.50 -24.89 2.29
N HIS A 45 -5.26 -24.79 1.19
CA HIS A 45 -4.97 -25.56 -0.02
C HIS A 45 -3.58 -25.23 -0.56
N ALA A 46 -3.27 -23.95 -0.73
CA ALA A 46 -1.97 -23.50 -1.21
C ALA A 46 -0.85 -23.68 -0.18
N PHE A 47 -1.08 -23.33 1.08
CA PHE A 47 -0.07 -23.44 2.13
C PHE A 47 0.31 -24.90 2.39
N ASN A 48 -0.67 -25.82 2.53
CA ASN A 48 -0.36 -27.23 2.73
C ASN A 48 0.33 -27.82 1.50
N GLY A 49 -0.11 -27.47 0.28
CA GLY A 49 0.57 -27.93 -0.93
C GLY A 49 2.01 -27.44 -1.03
N TYR A 50 2.31 -26.20 -0.63
CA TYR A 50 3.68 -25.73 -0.48
C TYR A 50 4.46 -26.57 0.55
N MET A 51 3.89 -26.78 1.75
CA MET A 51 4.55 -27.55 2.81
C MET A 51 4.81 -29.01 2.42
N ASP A 52 3.93 -29.63 1.64
CA ASP A 52 4.02 -31.04 1.24
C ASP A 52 4.96 -31.25 0.04
N HIS A 53 5.06 -30.27 -0.87
CA HIS A 53 5.68 -30.46 -2.19
C HIS A 53 6.88 -29.56 -2.50
N ALA A 54 7.01 -28.41 -1.85
CA ALA A 54 8.03 -27.42 -2.17
C ALA A 54 8.96 -27.10 -1.00
N PHE A 55 8.45 -27.07 0.23
CA PHE A 55 9.24 -26.75 1.42
C PHE A 55 10.49 -27.65 1.55
N PRO A 56 11.68 -27.09 1.85
CA PRO A 56 11.98 -25.70 2.22
C PRO A 56 12.45 -24.80 1.06
N ARG A 57 12.09 -25.12 -0.19
CA ARG A 57 12.37 -24.23 -1.33
C ARG A 57 11.55 -22.95 -1.24
N ASP A 58 11.88 -21.96 -2.06
CA ASP A 58 11.19 -20.67 -2.00
C ASP A 58 9.71 -20.76 -2.39
N GLU A 59 9.38 -21.39 -3.52
CA GLU A 59 8.05 -21.32 -4.12
C GLU A 59 7.55 -22.67 -4.66
N LEU A 60 6.22 -22.78 -4.76
CA LEU A 60 5.52 -23.97 -5.23
C LEU A 60 5.27 -23.90 -6.74
N ARG A 61 5.45 -25.05 -7.39
CA ARG A 61 4.93 -25.34 -8.73
C ARG A 61 3.62 -26.13 -8.62
N PRO A 62 2.46 -25.48 -8.67
CA PRO A 62 1.18 -26.03 -8.23
C PRO A 62 0.51 -27.03 -9.20
N LEU A 63 0.91 -27.09 -10.47
CA LEU A 63 0.46 -28.11 -11.44
C LEU A 63 1.30 -29.38 -11.33
N SER A 64 2.63 -29.24 -11.27
CA SER A 64 3.53 -30.39 -11.17
C SER A 64 3.71 -30.90 -9.74
N CYS A 65 3.26 -30.13 -8.74
CA CYS A 65 3.48 -30.40 -7.32
C CYS A 65 4.98 -30.56 -7.02
N GLY A 66 5.78 -29.62 -7.51
CA GLY A 66 7.21 -29.49 -7.21
C GLY A 66 7.52 -28.15 -6.54
N GLY A 67 8.79 -27.87 -6.27
CA GLY A 67 9.22 -26.56 -5.76
C GLY A 67 10.44 -26.03 -6.49
N GLU A 68 10.63 -24.72 -6.43
CA GLU A 68 11.79 -24.04 -7.01
C GLU A 68 12.31 -22.91 -6.11
N ASP A 69 13.58 -22.56 -6.30
CA ASP A 69 14.24 -21.47 -5.57
C ASP A 69 14.37 -20.26 -6.48
N THR A 70 13.50 -19.27 -6.32
CA THR A 70 13.41 -18.08 -7.19
C THR A 70 14.25 -16.91 -6.71
N LEU A 71 14.42 -16.77 -5.40
CA LEU A 71 15.21 -15.68 -4.80
C LEU A 71 16.43 -16.25 -4.10
N GLY A 72 16.20 -16.95 -3.00
CA GLY A 72 17.15 -17.07 -1.91
C GLY A 72 17.40 -18.51 -1.46
N GLY A 73 16.42 -19.39 -1.63
CA GLY A 73 16.43 -20.72 -1.04
C GLY A 73 16.30 -20.65 0.48
N TYR A 74 15.45 -19.75 0.98
CA TYR A 74 15.27 -19.44 2.40
C TYR A 74 13.91 -19.90 2.93
N ALA A 75 13.21 -20.78 2.20
CA ALA A 75 11.80 -21.10 2.44
C ALA A 75 10.89 -19.85 2.34
N LEU A 76 11.08 -19.05 1.29
CA LEU A 76 10.39 -17.76 1.08
C LEU A 76 8.88 -17.80 1.39
N THR A 77 8.14 -18.74 0.78
CA THR A 77 6.69 -18.85 1.00
C THR A 77 6.33 -19.13 2.47
N LEU A 78 7.19 -19.84 3.22
CA LEU A 78 6.98 -20.03 4.66
C LEU A 78 7.10 -18.70 5.41
N ILE A 79 8.17 -17.94 5.15
CA ILE A 79 8.45 -16.65 5.81
C ILE A 79 7.32 -15.65 5.52
N ASP A 80 6.95 -15.53 4.24
CA ASP A 80 5.93 -14.59 3.79
C ASP A 80 4.54 -14.88 4.37
N SER A 81 4.25 -16.14 4.66
CA SER A 81 2.93 -16.58 5.16
C SER A 81 2.78 -16.54 6.67
N LEU A 82 3.84 -16.23 7.44
CA LEU A 82 3.83 -16.34 8.91
C LEU A 82 2.76 -15.46 9.55
N ASP A 83 2.66 -14.20 9.14
CA ASP A 83 1.69 -13.28 9.72
C ASP A 83 0.26 -13.55 9.22
N THR A 84 0.09 -14.15 8.04
CA THR A 84 -1.20 -14.69 7.60
C THR A 84 -1.65 -15.88 8.47
N LEU A 85 -0.75 -16.81 8.82
CA LEU A 85 -1.08 -17.88 9.79
C LEU A 85 -1.56 -17.31 11.12
N ALA A 86 -0.87 -16.27 11.60
CA ALA A 86 -1.26 -15.59 12.82
C ALA A 86 -2.60 -14.86 12.70
N LEU A 87 -2.84 -14.17 11.58
CA LEU A 87 -4.11 -13.51 11.29
C LEU A 87 -5.29 -14.48 11.26
N LEU A 88 -5.08 -15.68 10.70
CA LEU A 88 -6.08 -16.75 10.66
C LEU A 88 -6.26 -17.47 12.00
N GLY A 89 -5.45 -17.14 13.01
CA GLY A 89 -5.51 -17.72 14.35
C GLY A 89 -4.86 -19.11 14.46
N ASP A 90 -4.07 -19.55 13.48
CA ASP A 90 -3.41 -20.86 13.49
C ASP A 90 -2.13 -20.82 14.31
N LYS A 91 -2.32 -20.85 15.64
CA LYS A 91 -1.22 -20.79 16.61
C LYS A 91 -0.26 -21.97 16.49
N GLU A 92 -0.77 -23.16 16.15
CA GLU A 92 0.04 -24.37 16.07
C GLU A 92 1.02 -24.30 14.90
N ARG A 93 0.54 -24.01 13.68
CA ARG A 93 1.40 -23.88 12.50
C ARG A 93 2.29 -22.65 12.57
N PHE A 94 1.79 -21.53 13.09
CA PHE A 94 2.61 -20.34 13.30
C PHE A 94 3.80 -20.66 14.22
N THR A 95 3.55 -21.30 15.37
CA THR A 95 4.60 -21.67 16.33
C THR A 95 5.62 -22.62 15.71
N ALA A 96 5.14 -23.68 15.05
CA ALA A 96 6.03 -24.66 14.42
C ALA A 96 6.91 -24.03 13.33
N SER A 97 6.36 -23.09 12.55
CA SER A 97 7.07 -22.40 11.48
C SER A 97 8.14 -21.45 12.02
N VAL A 98 7.80 -20.63 13.03
CA VAL A 98 8.74 -19.73 13.70
C VAL A 98 9.90 -20.52 14.32
N GLU A 99 9.62 -21.60 15.03
CA GLU A 99 10.65 -22.44 15.62
C GLU A 99 11.55 -23.10 14.57
N TRP A 100 10.97 -23.55 13.44
CA TRP A 100 11.75 -24.14 12.36
C TRP A 100 12.69 -23.09 11.75
N ILE A 101 12.21 -21.88 11.47
CA ILE A 101 13.02 -20.80 10.90
C ILE A 101 14.18 -20.45 11.83
N GLY A 102 13.91 -20.20 13.12
CA GLY A 102 14.97 -19.86 14.09
C GLY A 102 16.05 -20.94 14.17
N LYS A 103 15.67 -22.22 14.09
CA LYS A 103 16.60 -23.35 14.18
C LYS A 103 17.40 -23.56 12.89
N ASN A 104 16.78 -23.42 11.72
CA ASN A 104 17.34 -23.93 10.46
C ASN A 104 17.84 -22.84 9.50
N LEU A 105 17.31 -21.62 9.54
CA LEU A 105 17.62 -20.60 8.54
C LEU A 105 18.95 -19.89 8.83
N ARG A 106 19.78 -19.68 7.82
CA ARG A 106 21.04 -18.92 7.91
C ARG A 106 21.24 -18.09 6.65
N PHE A 107 21.84 -16.90 6.78
CA PHE A 107 22.13 -16.00 5.67
C PHE A 107 23.63 -15.87 5.36
N ASP A 108 24.48 -16.69 5.99
CA ASP A 108 25.91 -16.82 5.68
C ASP A 108 26.18 -17.69 4.45
N ILE A 109 25.42 -17.43 3.38
CA ILE A 109 25.49 -18.21 2.14
C ILE A 109 26.06 -17.39 0.98
N ASN A 110 26.79 -18.06 0.08
CA ASN A 110 27.29 -17.44 -1.14
C ASN A 110 26.17 -17.35 -2.18
N LYS A 111 25.27 -16.38 -2.00
CA LYS A 111 24.16 -16.12 -2.90
C LYS A 111 23.94 -14.62 -3.09
N THR A 112 23.76 -14.21 -4.34
CA THR A 112 23.37 -12.85 -4.70
C THR A 112 21.86 -12.72 -4.65
N VAL A 113 21.38 -11.72 -3.92
CA VAL A 113 19.94 -11.48 -3.69
C VAL A 113 19.57 -10.04 -4.04
N SER A 114 18.32 -9.83 -4.46
CA SER A 114 17.75 -8.50 -4.68
C SER A 114 17.57 -7.77 -3.35
N ILE A 115 18.01 -6.52 -3.25
CA ILE A 115 17.81 -5.70 -2.05
C ILE A 115 16.33 -5.44 -1.79
N PHE A 116 15.59 -5.14 -2.86
CA PHE A 116 14.15 -4.84 -2.80
C PHE A 116 13.34 -6.05 -2.34
N GLU A 117 13.40 -7.16 -3.09
CA GLU A 117 12.62 -8.37 -2.82
C GLU A 117 12.96 -8.97 -1.45
N THR A 118 14.25 -9.02 -1.11
CA THR A 118 14.70 -9.56 0.18
C THR A 118 14.23 -8.70 1.35
N THR A 119 14.10 -7.38 1.15
CA THR A 119 13.61 -6.48 2.20
C THR A 119 12.11 -6.65 2.41
N ILE A 120 11.31 -6.53 1.35
CA ILE A 120 9.85 -6.51 1.50
C ILE A 120 9.28 -7.88 1.89
N ARG A 121 9.87 -8.99 1.41
CA ARG A 121 9.43 -10.37 1.69
C ARG A 121 10.09 -10.94 2.94
N VAL A 122 11.41 -11.11 2.90
CA VAL A 122 12.12 -11.84 3.96
C VAL A 122 12.28 -11.00 5.23
N LEU A 123 12.83 -9.79 5.12
CA LEU A 123 13.02 -8.93 6.28
C LEU A 123 11.67 -8.49 6.87
N GLY A 124 10.71 -8.11 6.01
CA GLY A 124 9.33 -7.79 6.39
C GLY A 124 8.63 -8.94 7.13
N GLY A 125 8.65 -10.15 6.58
CA GLY A 125 8.04 -11.34 7.17
C GLY A 125 8.67 -11.72 8.52
N LEU A 126 10.01 -11.68 8.63
CA LEU A 126 10.74 -11.94 9.88
C LEU A 126 10.38 -10.91 10.98
N ILE A 127 10.37 -9.63 10.63
CA ILE A 127 10.04 -8.55 11.59
C ILE A 127 8.57 -8.65 12.04
N SER A 128 7.64 -8.87 11.10
CA SER A 128 6.22 -9.01 11.43
C SER A 128 5.98 -10.22 12.36
N ALA A 129 6.53 -11.37 12.00
CA ALA A 129 6.41 -12.58 12.82
C ALA A 129 7.08 -12.44 14.19
N HIS A 130 8.26 -11.78 14.27
CA HIS A 130 8.91 -11.47 15.54
C HIS A 130 7.98 -10.66 16.47
N LEU A 131 7.39 -9.57 15.96
CA LEU A 131 6.51 -8.71 16.75
C LEU A 131 5.25 -9.45 17.23
N ILE A 132 4.72 -10.35 16.41
CA ILE A 132 3.58 -11.19 16.76
C ILE A 132 3.94 -12.27 17.80
N ALA A 133 5.07 -12.95 17.61
CA ALA A 133 5.52 -14.07 18.44
C ALA A 133 5.98 -13.63 19.84
N SER A 134 6.43 -12.38 19.98
CA SER A 134 7.02 -11.85 21.23
C SER A 134 5.97 -11.31 22.21
N ASP A 135 4.88 -10.74 21.71
CA ASP A 135 3.91 -10.00 22.54
C ASP A 135 2.72 -10.87 22.98
N HIS A 136 2.50 -10.96 24.29
CA HIS A 136 1.35 -11.67 24.87
C HIS A 136 0.00 -11.11 24.40
N ASN A 137 -0.09 -9.82 24.11
CA ASN A 137 -1.36 -9.19 23.79
C ASN A 137 -1.89 -9.57 22.40
N THR A 138 -1.05 -10.15 21.53
CA THR A 138 -1.47 -10.63 20.20
C THR A 138 -2.27 -11.93 20.28
N GLY A 139 -2.24 -12.64 21.44
CA GLY A 139 -2.76 -14.00 21.58
C GLY A 139 -1.88 -15.09 20.93
N MET A 140 -0.92 -14.67 20.11
CA MET A 140 -0.07 -15.53 19.28
C MET A 140 1.32 -15.74 19.88
N ARG A 141 1.61 -15.17 21.06
CA ARG A 141 2.90 -15.33 21.73
C ARG A 141 3.32 -16.79 21.84
N ILE A 142 4.58 -17.04 21.53
CA ILE A 142 5.26 -18.31 21.67
C ILE A 142 6.07 -18.28 22.99
N PRO A 143 5.75 -19.12 24.00
CA PRO A 143 6.44 -19.04 25.29
C PRO A 143 7.94 -19.35 25.26
N SER A 144 8.37 -20.19 24.32
CA SER A 144 9.76 -20.62 24.12
C SER A 144 10.59 -19.68 23.25
N TYR A 145 9.97 -18.66 22.65
CA TYR A 145 10.62 -17.76 21.70
C TYR A 145 11.58 -16.79 22.40
N ASP A 146 12.77 -16.64 21.84
CA ASP A 146 13.91 -15.87 22.39
C ASP A 146 14.54 -15.03 21.27
N ASP A 147 13.70 -14.24 20.59
CA ASP A 147 14.10 -13.25 19.57
C ASP A 147 14.86 -13.80 18.36
N GLU A 148 14.76 -15.11 18.07
CA GLU A 148 15.52 -15.74 16.99
C GLU A 148 15.27 -15.10 15.62
N LEU A 149 14.02 -14.70 15.34
CA LEU A 149 13.69 -14.02 14.07
C LEU A 149 14.23 -12.59 14.01
N LEU A 150 14.32 -11.87 15.15
CA LEU A 150 14.93 -10.54 15.18
C LEU A 150 16.44 -10.63 14.92
N HIS A 151 17.11 -11.63 15.49
CA HIS A 151 18.53 -11.89 15.21
C HIS A 151 18.78 -12.24 13.74
N LEU A 152 17.89 -13.03 13.12
CA LEU A 152 17.96 -13.33 11.69
C LEU A 152 17.71 -12.08 10.83
N ALA A 153 16.72 -11.26 11.19
CA ALA A 153 16.43 -9.99 10.52
C ALA A 153 17.63 -9.03 10.58
N GLU A 154 18.28 -8.92 11.74
CA GLU A 154 19.48 -8.11 11.92
C GLU A 154 20.66 -8.63 11.09
N ASP A 155 20.95 -9.94 11.13
CA ASP A 155 22.03 -10.55 10.33
C ASP A 155 21.81 -10.30 8.83
N LEU A 156 20.58 -10.53 8.33
CA LEU A 156 20.23 -10.28 6.93
C LEU A 156 20.43 -8.81 6.54
N ALA A 157 19.89 -7.88 7.33
CA ALA A 157 20.01 -6.45 7.04
C ALA A 157 21.47 -5.98 7.07
N ARG A 158 22.29 -6.49 8.00
CA ARG A 158 23.74 -6.17 8.05
C ARG A 158 24.47 -6.63 6.80
N ARG A 159 24.12 -7.80 6.25
CA ARG A 159 24.69 -8.30 4.98
C ARG A 159 24.27 -7.48 3.77
N MET A 160 23.13 -6.78 3.85
CA MET A 160 22.64 -5.88 2.80
C MET A 160 23.22 -4.48 2.85
N LEU A 161 23.79 -4.04 3.99
CA LEU A 161 24.38 -2.69 4.14
C LEU A 161 25.43 -2.31 3.09
N PRO A 162 26.30 -3.22 2.58
CA PRO A 162 27.24 -2.87 1.52
C PRO A 162 26.59 -2.32 0.25
N ALA A 163 25.33 -2.68 -0.04
CA ALA A 163 24.61 -2.16 -1.21
C ALA A 163 24.37 -0.64 -1.14
N PHE A 164 24.40 -0.04 0.05
CA PHE A 164 24.16 1.39 0.26
C PHE A 164 25.44 2.23 0.14
N ASP A 165 26.62 1.62 -0.04
CA ASP A 165 27.89 2.33 -0.22
C ASP A 165 28.01 2.87 -1.65
N THR A 166 27.18 3.87 -1.95
CA THR A 166 27.13 4.56 -3.24
C THR A 166 27.26 6.07 -3.04
N PRO A 167 27.83 6.82 -4.01
CA PRO A 167 27.94 8.28 -3.90
C PRO A 167 26.61 9.01 -3.67
N THR A 168 25.50 8.42 -4.12
CA THR A 168 24.16 9.00 -3.97
C THR A 168 23.42 8.54 -2.72
N GLY A 169 23.91 7.50 -2.04
CA GLY A 169 23.23 6.81 -0.93
C GLY A 169 22.03 5.96 -1.37
N ILE A 170 21.79 5.83 -2.68
CA ILE A 170 20.74 4.96 -3.24
C ILE A 170 21.37 3.57 -3.42
N PRO A 171 20.76 2.48 -2.93
CA PRO A 171 21.42 1.19 -2.94
C PRO A 171 21.53 0.59 -4.34
N PHE A 172 22.55 -0.24 -4.55
CA PHE A 172 22.59 -1.20 -5.65
C PHE A 172 21.33 -2.09 -5.67
N GLY A 173 21.01 -2.66 -6.84
CA GLY A 173 19.86 -3.54 -6.99
C GLY A 173 20.02 -4.89 -6.28
N SER A 174 21.25 -5.40 -6.18
CA SER A 174 21.53 -6.67 -5.54
C SER A 174 22.84 -6.68 -4.73
N VAL A 175 22.99 -7.70 -3.88
CA VAL A 175 24.15 -7.92 -3.03
C VAL A 175 24.39 -9.41 -2.81
N ASN A 176 25.64 -9.85 -2.73
CA ASN A 176 25.98 -11.18 -2.26
C ASN A 176 26.02 -11.22 -0.74
N LEU A 177 25.27 -12.14 -0.13
CA LEU A 177 25.13 -12.21 1.33
C LEU A 177 26.43 -12.58 2.09
N LEU A 178 27.43 -13.13 1.40
CA LEU A 178 28.73 -13.44 1.97
C LEU A 178 29.83 -12.46 1.55
N HIS A 179 29.78 -11.98 0.30
CA HIS A 179 30.87 -11.23 -0.33
C HIS A 179 30.58 -9.73 -0.53
N GLY A 180 29.36 -9.26 -0.24
CA GLY A 180 28.95 -7.88 -0.49
C GLY A 180 28.60 -7.64 -1.96
N VAL A 181 28.75 -6.41 -2.44
CA VAL A 181 28.38 -6.05 -3.83
C VAL A 181 29.45 -6.54 -4.79
N ASP A 182 29.04 -7.20 -5.88
CA ASP A 182 29.94 -7.64 -6.94
C ASP A 182 30.51 -6.43 -7.72
N GLU A 183 31.78 -6.48 -8.14
CA GLU A 183 32.42 -5.38 -8.88
C GLU A 183 31.73 -5.07 -10.23
N HIS A 184 31.05 -6.05 -10.80
CA HIS A 184 30.31 -5.94 -12.06
C HIS A 184 28.81 -5.76 -11.85
N GLU A 185 28.35 -5.54 -10.62
CA GLU A 185 26.93 -5.30 -10.34
C GLU A 185 26.40 -4.09 -11.11
N SER A 186 25.16 -4.20 -11.58
CA SER A 186 24.48 -3.09 -12.26
C SER A 186 24.36 -1.89 -11.33
N LYS A 187 24.83 -0.73 -11.80
CA LYS A 187 24.65 0.56 -11.12
C LYS A 187 23.25 1.13 -11.28
N ILE A 188 22.38 0.45 -12.04
CA ILE A 188 21.02 0.92 -12.32
C ILE A 188 20.06 0.22 -11.35
N THR A 189 19.29 1.02 -10.60
CA THR A 189 18.23 0.55 -9.72
C THR A 189 16.90 1.24 -10.04
N SER A 190 15.78 0.67 -9.58
CA SER A 190 14.46 1.29 -9.70
C SER A 190 14.19 2.29 -8.58
N THR A 191 13.24 3.20 -8.81
CA THR A 191 12.76 4.09 -7.74
C THR A 191 12.16 3.33 -6.57
N ALA A 192 11.33 2.32 -6.83
CA ALA A 192 10.82 1.40 -5.81
C ALA A 192 11.97 0.68 -5.08
N GLY A 193 12.96 0.17 -5.82
CA GLY A 193 14.08 -0.58 -5.25
C GLY A 193 14.96 0.23 -4.29
N GLY A 194 15.11 1.54 -4.52
CA GLY A 194 15.79 2.43 -3.58
C GLY A 194 14.86 3.08 -2.53
N GLY A 195 13.55 3.10 -2.77
CA GLY A 195 12.58 3.85 -1.98
C GLY A 195 11.79 3.03 -0.95
N THR A 196 11.71 1.72 -1.15
CA THR A 196 10.80 0.82 -0.42
C THR A 196 11.55 -0.06 0.58
N LEU A 197 12.37 0.57 1.40
CA LEU A 197 13.16 -0.10 2.46
C LEU A 197 12.89 0.51 3.84
N THR A 198 12.16 1.63 3.86
CA THR A 198 12.03 2.53 5.01
C THR A 198 11.30 1.89 6.19
N LEU A 199 10.25 1.11 5.96
CA LEU A 199 9.46 0.53 7.05
C LEU A 199 10.26 -0.53 7.80
N GLU A 200 10.81 -1.49 7.08
CA GLU A 200 11.53 -2.65 7.63
C GLU A 200 12.83 -2.19 8.32
N PHE A 201 13.65 -1.39 7.63
CA PHE A 201 14.90 -0.89 8.20
C PHE A 201 14.65 0.09 9.36
N GLY A 202 13.58 0.89 9.28
CA GLY A 202 13.15 1.79 10.34
C GLY A 202 12.70 1.06 11.60
N ILE A 203 11.89 0.01 11.46
CA ILE A 203 11.48 -0.84 12.60
C ILE A 203 12.70 -1.55 13.17
N LEU A 204 13.55 -2.15 12.32
CA LEU A 204 14.74 -2.87 12.78
C LEU A 204 15.66 -1.98 13.62
N SER A 205 15.85 -0.72 13.22
CA SER A 205 16.65 0.24 14.01
C SER A 205 16.07 0.48 15.39
N ARG A 206 14.74 0.57 15.51
CA ARG A 206 14.06 0.77 16.79
C ARG A 206 14.12 -0.46 17.68
N LEU A 207 14.03 -1.66 17.10
CA LEU A 207 14.09 -2.93 17.83
C LEU A 207 15.51 -3.28 18.30
N THR A 208 16.53 -3.00 17.47
CA THR A 208 17.94 -3.31 17.76
C THR A 208 18.68 -2.15 18.46
N ASN A 209 18.08 -0.95 18.48
CA ASN A 209 18.72 0.29 18.91
C ASN A 209 20.00 0.63 18.11
N ASP A 210 20.10 0.14 16.87
CA ASP A 210 21.16 0.49 15.91
C ASP A 210 20.59 1.40 14.82
N PRO A 211 20.96 2.70 14.78
CA PRO A 211 20.32 3.65 13.87
C PRO A 211 20.78 3.50 12.41
N ILE A 212 21.76 2.65 12.11
CA ILE A 212 22.33 2.56 10.77
C ILE A 212 21.28 2.18 9.72
N PHE A 213 20.35 1.26 10.04
CA PHE A 213 19.38 0.76 9.08
C PHE A 213 18.42 1.88 8.64
N GLU A 214 17.82 2.61 9.58
CA GLU A 214 16.92 3.72 9.30
C GLU A 214 17.66 4.85 8.57
N GLN A 215 18.91 5.13 8.94
CA GLN A 215 19.71 6.16 8.29
C GLN A 215 19.97 5.85 6.81
N VAL A 216 20.37 4.62 6.46
CA VAL A 216 20.65 4.27 5.07
C VAL A 216 19.39 4.28 4.21
N ALA A 217 18.27 3.75 4.73
CA ALA A 217 16.99 3.77 4.02
C ALA A 217 16.47 5.20 3.82
N LYS A 218 16.55 6.05 4.85
CA LYS A 218 16.15 7.47 4.75
C LYS A 218 17.03 8.25 3.78
N ASN A 219 18.34 7.99 3.76
CA ASN A 219 19.26 8.63 2.82
C ASN A 219 18.98 8.22 1.38
N ALA A 220 18.58 6.96 1.12
CA ALA A 220 18.18 6.51 -0.21
C ALA A 220 16.93 7.26 -0.72
N VAL A 221 15.90 7.40 0.13
CA VAL A 221 14.69 8.20 -0.19
C VAL A 221 15.05 9.66 -0.51
N ARG A 222 15.90 10.28 0.32
CA ARG A 222 16.40 11.64 0.08
C ARG A 222 17.20 11.72 -1.23
N GLY A 223 18.00 10.71 -1.53
CA GLY A 223 18.80 10.59 -2.75
C GLY A 223 17.93 10.57 -4.01
N LEU A 224 16.85 9.79 -4.00
CA LEU A 224 15.83 9.76 -5.07
C LEU A 224 15.11 11.11 -5.18
N TRP A 225 14.61 11.64 -4.05
CA TRP A 225 13.82 12.87 -4.03
C TRP A 225 14.62 14.12 -4.44
N ALA A 226 15.91 14.17 -4.11
CA ALA A 226 16.82 15.24 -4.54
C ALA A 226 16.96 15.31 -6.06
N ARG A 227 16.64 14.22 -6.78
CA ARG A 227 16.79 14.08 -8.23
C ARG A 227 15.48 14.15 -8.98
N ARG A 228 14.35 14.38 -8.30
CA ARG A 228 13.07 14.62 -8.97
C ARG A 228 13.16 15.75 -10.01
N SER A 229 12.29 15.73 -10.99
CA SER A 229 12.21 16.77 -12.01
C SER A 229 11.70 18.10 -11.44
N LYS A 230 11.77 19.16 -12.25
CA LYS A 230 11.19 20.48 -11.89
C LYS A 230 9.68 20.44 -11.64
N ILE A 231 9.00 19.37 -12.06
CA ILE A 231 7.58 19.16 -11.84
C ILE A 231 7.30 18.09 -10.76
N ASN A 232 8.29 17.80 -9.91
CA ASN A 232 8.24 16.86 -8.79
C ASN A 232 7.95 15.38 -9.15
N LEU A 233 8.08 15.00 -10.42
CA LEU A 233 8.03 13.58 -10.81
C LEU A 233 9.42 12.93 -10.67
N VAL A 234 9.43 11.62 -10.44
CA VAL A 234 10.63 10.76 -10.41
C VAL A 234 10.58 9.81 -11.59
N GLY A 235 11.74 9.36 -12.08
CA GLY A 235 11.82 8.39 -13.17
C GLY A 235 11.69 6.95 -12.66
N ALA A 236 11.65 5.98 -13.56
CA ALA A 236 11.58 4.57 -13.22
C ALA A 236 12.94 3.99 -12.79
N HIS A 237 14.04 4.38 -13.45
CA HIS A 237 15.39 3.85 -13.19
C HIS A 237 16.45 4.93 -13.13
N ILE A 238 17.41 4.74 -12.22
CA ILE A 238 18.46 5.68 -11.88
C ILE A 238 19.81 4.99 -11.76
N ASP A 239 20.87 5.64 -12.25
CA ASP A 239 22.25 5.26 -11.97
C ASP A 239 22.64 5.73 -10.56
N VAL A 240 23.02 4.81 -9.68
CA VAL A 240 23.32 5.08 -8.26
C VAL A 240 24.69 5.72 -8.02
N PHE A 241 25.49 5.95 -9.07
CA PHE A 241 26.76 6.65 -8.98
C PHE A 241 26.63 8.08 -9.50
N SER A 242 26.14 8.24 -10.73
CA SER A 242 25.97 9.58 -11.32
C SER A 242 24.73 10.28 -10.79
N GLY A 243 23.70 9.53 -10.42
CA GLY A 243 22.40 10.07 -10.07
C GLY A 243 21.54 10.46 -11.27
N ASP A 244 21.90 10.02 -12.48
CA ASP A 244 21.12 10.30 -13.67
C ASP A 244 20.00 9.27 -13.85
N TRP A 245 18.82 9.75 -14.21
CA TRP A 245 17.70 8.90 -14.60
C TRP A 245 17.98 8.25 -15.95
N THR A 246 18.15 6.93 -15.95
CA THR A 246 18.35 6.09 -17.14
C THR A 246 17.04 5.77 -17.83
N GLN A 247 15.96 5.64 -17.06
CA GLN A 247 14.58 5.57 -17.56
C GLN A 247 13.76 6.70 -16.94
N LYS A 248 13.34 7.65 -17.79
CA LYS A 248 12.66 8.89 -17.39
C LYS A 248 11.14 8.80 -17.44
N ASP A 249 10.61 7.60 -17.59
CA ASP A 249 9.18 7.34 -17.53
C ASP A 249 8.74 7.49 -16.07
N ALA A 250 7.67 8.24 -15.87
CA ALA A 250 7.04 8.50 -14.58
C ALA A 250 5.61 7.98 -14.64
N GLY A 251 5.21 7.28 -13.59
CA GLY A 251 3.91 6.66 -13.45
C GLY A 251 3.67 6.33 -11.98
N ILE A 252 2.50 5.75 -11.71
CA ILE A 252 2.18 5.19 -10.39
C ILE A 252 2.40 3.67 -10.33
N GLY A 253 2.79 3.03 -11.44
CA GLY A 253 2.94 1.57 -11.52
C GLY A 253 4.38 1.10 -11.37
N THR A 254 4.67 -0.02 -12.03
CA THR A 254 5.92 -0.77 -11.95
C THR A 254 7.17 0.09 -11.84
N SER A 255 8.04 -0.26 -10.89
CA SER A 255 9.33 0.40 -10.62
C SER A 255 9.23 1.71 -9.82
N ILE A 256 8.03 2.21 -9.52
CA ILE A 256 7.83 3.47 -8.80
C ILE A 256 6.77 3.32 -7.70
N ASP A 257 5.62 2.72 -8.00
CA ASP A 257 4.55 2.30 -7.06
C ASP A 257 4.85 2.46 -5.56
N SER A 258 5.60 1.52 -4.98
CA SER A 258 5.80 1.38 -3.54
C SER A 258 6.70 2.48 -2.93
N PHE A 259 7.33 3.33 -3.75
CA PHE A 259 7.96 4.57 -3.27
C PHE A 259 6.91 5.54 -2.73
N TYR A 260 5.79 5.74 -3.45
CA TYR A 260 4.71 6.60 -2.96
C TYR A 260 4.10 6.05 -1.68
N GLU A 261 3.91 4.73 -1.66
CA GLU A 261 3.31 4.02 -0.54
C GLU A 261 4.13 4.19 0.74
N TYR A 262 5.45 3.95 0.66
CA TYR A 262 6.32 3.98 1.83
C TYR A 262 6.52 5.39 2.37
N LEU A 263 6.41 6.44 1.54
CA LEU A 263 6.41 7.81 2.05
C LEU A 263 5.23 8.06 2.99
N LEU A 264 4.01 7.70 2.58
CA LEU A 264 2.85 7.88 3.46
C LEU A 264 2.91 6.94 4.66
N LYS A 265 3.17 5.64 4.42
CA LYS A 265 3.18 4.62 5.47
C LYS A 265 4.28 4.87 6.50
N ALA A 266 5.45 5.36 6.11
CA ALA A 266 6.52 5.71 7.05
C ALA A 266 6.14 6.92 7.92
N TYR A 267 5.47 7.93 7.38
CA TYR A 267 4.92 9.00 8.20
C TYR A 267 3.87 8.47 9.19
N LEU A 268 2.93 7.65 8.74
CA LEU A 268 1.89 7.08 9.60
C LEU A 268 2.48 6.19 10.72
N LEU A 269 3.55 5.46 10.43
CA LEU A 269 4.18 4.57 11.40
C LEU A 269 5.13 5.32 12.35
N PHE A 270 5.99 6.18 11.83
CA PHE A 270 7.10 6.79 12.58
C PHE A 270 6.85 8.24 13.02
N GLY A 271 5.90 8.94 12.41
CA GLY A 271 5.58 10.35 12.70
C GLY A 271 6.56 11.36 12.11
N ASP A 272 7.38 10.96 11.14
CA ASP A 272 8.40 11.83 10.53
C ASP A 272 7.81 12.67 9.39
N GLU A 273 7.68 13.98 9.65
CA GLU A 273 7.11 14.99 8.75
C GLU A 273 7.83 15.11 7.40
N GLU A 274 9.10 14.69 7.31
CA GLU A 274 9.83 14.74 6.04
C GLU A 274 9.22 13.77 5.02
N TYR A 275 8.81 12.58 5.46
CA TYR A 275 8.15 11.62 4.57
C TYR A 275 6.78 12.14 4.11
N LEU A 276 6.02 12.77 5.02
CA LEU A 276 4.73 13.38 4.66
C LEU A 276 4.91 14.50 3.65
N PHE A 277 5.90 15.37 3.85
CA PHE A 277 6.20 16.45 2.92
C PHE A 277 6.52 15.92 1.52
N ILE A 278 7.39 14.91 1.43
CA ILE A 278 7.76 14.28 0.15
C ILE A 278 6.52 13.64 -0.49
N PHE A 279 5.73 12.87 0.29
CA PHE A 279 4.50 12.25 -0.20
C PHE A 279 3.53 13.28 -0.79
N GLN A 280 3.25 14.37 -0.06
CA GLN A 280 2.30 15.39 -0.52
C GLN A 280 2.73 16.04 -1.83
N GLU A 281 4.01 16.37 -1.97
CA GLU A 281 4.55 16.98 -3.19
C GLU A 281 4.53 15.99 -4.37
N ALA A 282 4.88 14.73 -4.12
CA ALA A 282 4.89 13.68 -5.13
C ALA A 282 3.46 13.28 -5.56
N TYR A 283 2.54 13.14 -4.61
CA TYR A 283 1.12 12.84 -4.84
C TYR A 283 0.44 13.96 -5.64
N LYS A 284 0.69 15.22 -5.26
CA LYS A 284 0.18 16.38 -6.01
C LYS A 284 0.69 16.40 -7.45
N ALA A 285 1.94 16.02 -7.69
CA ALA A 285 2.48 15.88 -9.04
C ALA A 285 1.81 14.74 -9.80
N ALA A 286 1.63 13.57 -9.17
CA ALA A 286 0.94 12.43 -9.76
C ALA A 286 -0.49 12.80 -10.17
N MET A 287 -1.26 13.41 -9.27
CA MET A 287 -2.64 13.84 -9.55
C MET A 287 -2.73 14.93 -10.63
N LYS A 288 -1.66 15.71 -10.84
CA LYS A 288 -1.65 16.77 -11.85
C LYS A 288 -1.24 16.28 -13.24
N TYR A 289 -0.28 15.36 -13.32
CA TYR A 289 0.39 14.99 -14.57
C TYR A 289 0.09 13.56 -15.03
N LEU A 290 -0.26 12.66 -14.12
CA LEU A 290 -0.48 11.24 -14.41
C LEU A 290 -1.98 10.90 -14.44
N PHE A 291 -2.78 11.57 -13.62
CA PHE A 291 -4.21 11.31 -13.52
C PHE A 291 -4.97 11.83 -14.74
N ASN A 292 -5.66 10.92 -15.42
CA ASN A 292 -6.57 11.16 -16.52
C ASN A 292 -7.88 10.41 -16.24
N ASP A 293 -8.74 11.03 -15.44
CA ASP A 293 -9.93 10.43 -14.81
C ASP A 293 -10.69 9.46 -15.75
N PRO A 294 -10.93 8.20 -15.35
CA PRO A 294 -10.58 7.57 -14.06
C PRO A 294 -9.22 6.81 -14.06
N TRP A 295 -8.36 7.02 -15.06
CA TRP A 295 -7.13 6.26 -15.27
C TRP A 295 -5.88 7.04 -14.87
N TYR A 296 -4.75 6.34 -14.83
CA TYR A 296 -3.42 6.93 -14.75
C TYR A 296 -2.61 6.49 -15.96
N VAL A 297 -1.78 7.39 -16.47
CA VAL A 297 -0.93 7.15 -17.63
C VAL A 297 0.53 7.37 -17.28
N GLU A 298 1.42 6.81 -18.10
CA GLU A 298 2.85 7.04 -17.98
C GLU A 298 3.28 8.22 -18.82
N VAL A 299 4.08 9.11 -18.25
CA VAL A 299 4.56 10.34 -18.89
C VAL A 299 6.06 10.49 -18.70
N ASN A 300 6.71 11.32 -19.51
CA ASN A 300 8.08 11.69 -19.28
C ASN A 300 8.18 12.59 -18.04
N MET A 301 9.04 12.23 -17.08
CA MET A 301 9.15 12.92 -15.80
C MET A 301 9.46 14.43 -15.91
N ASN A 302 10.10 14.87 -17.01
CA ASN A 302 10.52 16.27 -17.17
C ASN A 302 9.51 17.12 -17.94
N SER A 303 8.95 16.57 -19.02
CA SER A 303 8.05 17.31 -19.91
C SER A 303 6.57 17.05 -19.65
N ALA A 304 6.23 16.02 -18.87
CA ALA A 304 4.88 15.47 -18.74
C ALA A 304 4.25 15.04 -20.09
N ALA A 305 5.08 14.80 -21.12
CA ALA A 305 4.60 14.25 -22.38
C ALA A 305 4.19 12.79 -22.19
N LEU A 306 3.01 12.42 -22.67
CA LEU A 306 2.52 11.03 -22.64
C LEU A 306 3.54 10.09 -23.28
N VAL A 307 3.92 9.04 -22.55
CA VAL A 307 4.78 7.96 -23.04
C VAL A 307 3.90 6.76 -23.39
N TRP A 308 3.09 6.28 -22.43
CA TRP A 308 2.19 5.16 -22.63
C TRP A 308 0.81 5.41 -22.01
N PRO A 309 -0.29 5.27 -22.79
CA PRO A 309 -1.64 5.21 -22.26
C PRO A 309 -1.95 3.78 -21.78
N LEU A 310 -1.24 3.32 -20.76
CA LEU A 310 -1.27 1.93 -20.28
C LEU A 310 -1.71 1.88 -18.80
N PHE A 311 -2.73 1.08 -18.51
CA PHE A 311 -2.98 0.60 -17.15
C PHE A 311 -2.14 -0.66 -16.94
N ASN A 312 -1.28 -0.64 -15.92
CA ASN A 312 -0.53 -1.79 -15.45
C ASN A 312 -1.19 -2.36 -14.19
N SER A 313 -1.28 -3.69 -14.05
CA SER A 313 -1.93 -4.35 -12.89
C SER A 313 -1.44 -3.82 -11.54
N LEU A 314 -0.14 -3.55 -11.41
CA LEU A 314 0.50 -3.02 -10.20
C LEU A 314 -0.03 -1.63 -9.81
N GLN A 315 -0.56 -0.83 -10.75
CA GLN A 315 -1.19 0.45 -10.42
C GLN A 315 -2.44 0.28 -9.55
N ALA A 316 -3.00 -0.93 -9.46
CA ALA A 316 -4.23 -1.20 -8.74
C ALA A 316 -4.13 -1.04 -7.22
N PHE A 317 -2.94 -0.83 -6.64
CA PHE A 317 -2.74 -0.50 -5.21
C PHE A 317 -3.16 0.95 -4.91
N TRP A 318 -3.11 1.81 -5.93
CA TRP A 318 -3.21 3.26 -5.79
C TRP A 318 -4.52 3.71 -5.13
N PRO A 319 -5.71 3.16 -5.48
CA PRO A 319 -6.93 3.48 -4.75
C PRO A 319 -6.84 3.19 -3.24
N GLY A 320 -6.20 2.09 -2.83
CA GLY A 320 -5.92 1.77 -1.44
C GLY A 320 -5.05 2.82 -0.75
N LEU A 321 -3.96 3.25 -1.42
CA LEU A 321 -3.12 4.34 -0.93
C LEU A 321 -3.88 5.67 -0.83
N GLN A 322 -4.75 5.99 -1.79
CA GLN A 322 -5.60 7.16 -1.77
C GLN A 322 -6.58 7.15 -0.60
N VAL A 323 -7.16 5.98 -0.28
CA VAL A 323 -7.98 5.82 0.93
C VAL A 323 -7.18 6.12 2.19
N LEU A 324 -5.95 5.61 2.30
CA LEU A 324 -5.07 5.92 3.44
C LEU A 324 -4.72 7.41 3.53
N ALA A 325 -4.57 8.08 2.39
CA ALA A 325 -4.35 9.53 2.31
C ALA A 325 -5.61 10.38 2.58
N GLY A 326 -6.79 9.75 2.63
CA GLY A 326 -8.09 10.41 2.80
C GLY A 326 -8.71 10.96 1.50
N ASP A 327 -8.17 10.60 0.33
CA ASP A 327 -8.66 11.02 -0.99
C ASP A 327 -9.59 9.96 -1.62
N ILE A 328 -10.77 9.78 -1.00
CA ILE A 328 -11.65 8.63 -1.27
C ILE A 328 -12.36 8.74 -2.64
N GLU A 329 -12.74 9.94 -3.08
CA GLU A 329 -13.56 10.10 -4.30
C GLU A 329 -12.83 9.65 -5.59
N PRO A 330 -11.58 10.08 -5.87
CA PRO A 330 -10.81 9.54 -6.98
C PRO A 330 -10.52 8.04 -6.84
N ALA A 331 -10.34 7.55 -5.60
CA ALA A 331 -10.11 6.14 -5.35
C ALA A 331 -11.30 5.28 -5.80
N ILE A 332 -12.53 5.69 -5.48
CA ILE A 332 -13.77 5.01 -5.91
C ILE A 332 -13.84 4.92 -7.45
N ARG A 333 -13.57 6.04 -8.15
CA ARG A 333 -13.67 6.08 -9.63
C ARG A 333 -12.59 5.23 -10.29
N THR A 334 -11.36 5.33 -9.79
CA THR A 334 -10.21 4.57 -10.29
C THR A 334 -10.40 3.07 -10.06
N HIS A 335 -10.82 2.66 -8.86
CA HIS A 335 -11.11 1.27 -8.55
C HIS A 335 -12.20 0.69 -9.45
N ALA A 336 -13.29 1.42 -9.68
CA ALA A 336 -14.35 0.99 -10.59
C ALA A 336 -13.84 0.76 -12.03
N ALA A 337 -12.92 1.61 -12.50
CA ALA A 337 -12.27 1.46 -13.79
C ALA A 337 -11.39 0.20 -13.84
N PHE A 338 -10.53 -0.01 -12.84
CA PHE A 338 -9.66 -1.18 -12.75
C PHE A 338 -10.46 -2.48 -12.63
N PHE A 339 -11.49 -2.49 -11.78
CA PHE A 339 -12.38 -3.63 -11.61
C PHE A 339 -13.18 -3.95 -12.87
N SER A 340 -13.47 -2.96 -13.74
CA SER A 340 -14.08 -3.24 -15.04
C SER A 340 -13.22 -4.13 -15.95
N VAL A 341 -11.88 -4.05 -15.81
CA VAL A 341 -10.93 -4.93 -16.52
C VAL A 341 -11.01 -6.33 -15.95
N TRP A 342 -10.99 -6.47 -14.61
CA TRP A 342 -11.17 -7.76 -13.95
C TRP A 342 -12.49 -8.43 -14.36
N ARG A 343 -13.60 -7.68 -14.34
CA ARG A 343 -14.90 -8.19 -14.77
C ARG A 343 -14.94 -8.66 -16.22
N ARG A 344 -14.10 -8.10 -17.09
CA ARG A 344 -14.04 -8.48 -18.51
C ARG A 344 -13.24 -9.76 -18.73
N TYR A 345 -12.11 -9.92 -18.04
CA TYR A 345 -11.17 -11.01 -18.29
C TYR A 345 -11.10 -12.04 -17.17
N GLY A 346 -11.83 -11.86 -16.08
CA GLY A 346 -11.69 -12.65 -14.84
C GLY A 346 -10.45 -12.29 -14.02
N PHE A 347 -9.49 -11.55 -14.58
CA PHE A 347 -8.23 -11.16 -13.96
C PHE A 347 -7.76 -9.82 -14.54
N THR A 348 -6.94 -9.07 -13.81
CA THR A 348 -6.23 -7.91 -14.37
C THR A 348 -4.98 -8.37 -15.12
N PRO A 349 -4.85 -8.17 -16.44
CA PRO A 349 -3.59 -8.43 -17.14
C PRO A 349 -2.49 -7.49 -16.62
N GLU A 350 -1.24 -7.91 -16.71
CA GLU A 350 -0.07 -7.04 -16.40
C GLU A 350 -0.10 -5.72 -17.19
N GLY A 351 -0.72 -5.71 -18.39
CA GLY A 351 -0.90 -4.49 -19.18
C GLY A 351 -2.24 -4.46 -19.91
N PHE A 352 -2.94 -3.33 -19.78
CA PHE A 352 -4.19 -3.03 -20.47
C PHE A 352 -4.08 -1.68 -21.20
N ASN A 353 -4.19 -1.72 -22.53
CA ASN A 353 -4.00 -0.56 -23.37
C ASN A 353 -5.27 0.31 -23.37
N LEU A 354 -5.16 1.55 -22.92
CA LEU A 354 -6.30 2.46 -22.76
C LEU A 354 -6.77 3.06 -24.10
N ALA A 355 -5.92 3.05 -25.14
CA ALA A 355 -6.30 3.53 -26.46
C ALA A 355 -7.12 2.49 -27.23
N THR A 356 -6.76 1.20 -27.13
CA THR A 356 -7.45 0.10 -27.82
C THR A 356 -8.49 -0.63 -26.96
N LEU A 357 -8.50 -0.38 -25.64
CA LEU A 357 -9.34 -1.07 -24.66
C LEU A 357 -9.20 -2.60 -24.72
N SER A 358 -7.96 -3.06 -24.87
CA SER A 358 -7.59 -4.46 -25.00
C SER A 358 -6.36 -4.79 -24.16
N VAL A 359 -6.13 -6.08 -23.93
CA VAL A 359 -4.88 -6.56 -23.32
C VAL A 359 -3.67 -6.11 -24.15
N GLN A 360 -2.64 -5.62 -23.48
CA GLN A 360 -1.40 -5.18 -24.13
C GLN A 360 -0.57 -6.39 -24.55
N GLN A 361 -0.07 -6.37 -25.79
CA GLN A 361 0.76 -7.46 -26.31
C GLN A 361 2.03 -7.62 -25.47
N GLY A 362 2.32 -8.86 -25.08
CA GLY A 362 3.45 -9.20 -24.19
C GLY A 362 3.17 -9.04 -22.70
N GLN A 363 2.00 -8.53 -22.29
CA GLN A 363 1.63 -8.31 -20.89
C GLN A 363 0.26 -8.93 -20.56
N LYS A 364 0.02 -10.14 -21.07
CA LYS A 364 -1.28 -10.83 -20.96
C LYS A 364 -1.50 -11.58 -19.66
N SER A 365 -0.47 -11.73 -18.85
CA SER A 365 -0.48 -12.63 -17.71
C SER A 365 -1.09 -11.98 -16.46
N TYR A 366 -1.46 -12.79 -15.47
CA TYR A 366 -1.86 -12.41 -14.11
C TYR A 366 -1.19 -13.37 -13.10
N PRO A 367 -0.05 -12.97 -12.50
CA PRO A 367 0.71 -13.81 -11.56
C PRO A 367 0.12 -13.83 -10.15
N LEU A 368 -1.22 -13.91 -10.02
CA LEU A 368 -1.91 -13.93 -8.73
C LEU A 368 -1.78 -12.63 -7.91
N ARG A 369 -1.61 -11.51 -8.63
CA ARG A 369 -1.43 -10.13 -8.13
C ARG A 369 -2.48 -9.70 -7.08
N PRO A 370 -2.07 -9.05 -5.98
CA PRO A 370 -2.96 -8.66 -4.87
C PRO A 370 -3.58 -7.26 -4.98
N GLU A 371 -3.05 -6.37 -5.80
CA GLU A 371 -3.18 -4.92 -5.58
C GLU A 371 -4.63 -4.42 -5.74
N LEU A 372 -5.39 -4.99 -6.68
CA LEU A 372 -6.80 -4.65 -6.84
C LEU A 372 -7.65 -5.15 -5.66
N ILE A 373 -7.30 -6.31 -5.10
CA ILE A 373 -7.96 -6.88 -3.91
C ILE A 373 -7.63 -6.02 -2.68
N GLU A 374 -6.37 -5.60 -2.51
CA GLU A 374 -5.96 -4.68 -1.46
C GLU A 374 -6.80 -3.39 -1.50
N SER A 375 -6.89 -2.76 -2.66
CA SER A 375 -7.71 -1.55 -2.85
C SER A 375 -9.19 -1.79 -2.55
N THR A 376 -9.71 -2.97 -2.90
CA THR A 376 -11.10 -3.38 -2.58
C THR A 376 -11.31 -3.45 -1.07
N TYR A 377 -10.37 -4.05 -0.34
CA TYR A 377 -10.39 -4.11 1.13
C TYR A 377 -10.39 -2.71 1.75
N TRP A 378 -9.46 -1.83 1.35
CA TRP A 378 -9.37 -0.49 1.91
C TRP A 378 -10.60 0.36 1.62
N LEU A 379 -11.14 0.29 0.40
CA LEU A 379 -12.37 1.00 0.05
C LEU A 379 -13.57 0.49 0.84
N TYR A 380 -13.72 -0.83 1.02
CA TYR A 380 -14.76 -1.37 1.90
C TYR A 380 -14.57 -0.91 3.34
N LYS A 381 -13.34 -0.93 3.86
CA LYS A 381 -13.02 -0.51 5.22
C LYS A 381 -13.40 0.94 5.49
N ALA A 382 -13.14 1.84 4.53
CA ALA A 382 -13.44 3.25 4.63
C ALA A 382 -14.93 3.58 4.42
N THR A 383 -15.57 2.96 3.42
CA THR A 383 -16.91 3.37 2.97
C THR A 383 -18.04 2.48 3.48
N ARG A 384 -17.74 1.22 3.80
CA ARG A 384 -18.72 0.15 4.07
C ARG A 384 -19.74 -0.07 2.96
N ASP A 385 -19.41 0.35 1.73
CA ASP A 385 -20.29 0.13 0.58
C ASP A 385 -20.26 -1.35 0.16
N PRO A 386 -21.41 -2.05 0.14
CA PRO A 386 -21.48 -3.48 -0.15
C PRO A 386 -20.98 -3.85 -1.55
N ARG A 387 -20.87 -2.91 -2.50
CA ARG A 387 -20.33 -3.19 -3.84
C ARG A 387 -18.92 -3.76 -3.82
N TYR A 388 -18.12 -3.44 -2.80
CA TYR A 388 -16.77 -3.95 -2.66
C TYR A 388 -16.77 -5.41 -2.19
N LEU A 389 -17.82 -5.84 -1.48
CA LEU A 389 -18.04 -7.26 -1.18
C LEU A 389 -18.46 -8.03 -2.42
N ASP A 390 -19.32 -7.44 -3.27
CA ASP A 390 -19.65 -8.03 -4.57
C ASP A 390 -18.40 -8.15 -5.46
N ALA A 391 -17.55 -7.12 -5.48
CA ALA A 391 -16.28 -7.16 -6.20
C ALA A 391 -15.33 -8.25 -5.65
N GLY A 392 -15.21 -8.35 -4.32
CA GLY A 392 -14.44 -9.42 -3.68
C GLY A 392 -14.99 -10.81 -4.02
N ARG A 393 -16.32 -10.98 -4.06
CA ARG A 393 -16.97 -12.25 -4.43
C ARG A 393 -16.63 -12.65 -5.87
N ASP A 394 -16.67 -11.70 -6.79
CA ASP A 394 -16.29 -11.92 -8.19
C ASP A 394 -14.79 -12.29 -8.32
N MET A 395 -13.91 -11.63 -7.55
CA MET A 395 -12.47 -11.94 -7.52
C MET A 395 -12.19 -13.33 -6.94
N LEU A 396 -12.84 -13.69 -5.83
CA LEU A 396 -12.74 -15.02 -5.22
C LEU A 396 -13.19 -16.10 -6.20
N ALA A 397 -14.33 -15.90 -6.87
CA ALA A 397 -14.82 -16.82 -7.88
C ALA A 397 -13.80 -17.01 -9.02
N SER A 398 -13.25 -15.92 -9.58
CA SER A 398 -12.20 -16.01 -10.60
C SER A 398 -11.01 -16.85 -10.15
N LEU A 399 -10.52 -16.64 -8.93
CA LEU A 399 -9.39 -17.40 -8.39
C LEU A 399 -9.72 -18.88 -8.21
N GLN A 400 -10.90 -19.20 -7.65
CA GLN A 400 -11.32 -20.58 -7.41
C GLN A 400 -11.54 -21.38 -8.69
N TYR A 401 -12.14 -20.76 -9.70
CA TYR A 401 -12.50 -21.46 -10.94
C TYR A 401 -11.42 -21.36 -12.02
N GLY A 402 -10.65 -20.27 -12.06
CA GLY A 402 -9.64 -20.03 -13.09
C GLY A 402 -8.21 -20.34 -12.67
N ALA A 403 -7.86 -20.08 -11.40
CA ALA A 403 -6.47 -20.18 -10.92
C ALA A 403 -6.21 -21.39 -10.01
N ARG A 404 -7.23 -22.03 -9.43
CA ARG A 404 -7.00 -23.20 -8.57
C ARG A 404 -6.39 -24.37 -9.34
N CYS A 405 -5.35 -24.97 -8.75
CA CYS A 405 -4.55 -26.06 -9.30
C CYS A 405 -4.41 -27.21 -8.30
N THR A 406 -3.82 -28.33 -8.73
CA THR A 406 -3.78 -29.57 -7.94
C THR A 406 -3.18 -29.38 -6.55
N CYS A 407 -2.07 -28.66 -6.44
CA CYS A 407 -1.36 -28.45 -5.19
C CYS A 407 -1.38 -26.99 -4.69
N GLY A 408 -2.03 -26.07 -5.40
CA GLY A 408 -2.07 -24.66 -5.00
C GLY A 408 -2.87 -23.82 -5.98
N TYR A 409 -2.39 -22.60 -6.28
CA TYR A 409 -2.98 -21.72 -7.28
C TYR A 409 -1.95 -21.34 -8.32
N CYS A 410 -2.34 -21.38 -9.59
CA CYS A 410 -1.48 -21.13 -10.73
C CYS A 410 -1.53 -19.68 -11.19
N HIS A 411 -0.37 -19.18 -11.58
CA HIS A 411 -0.25 -18.07 -12.51
C HIS A 411 -1.15 -18.29 -13.73
N ILE A 412 -1.87 -17.25 -14.15
CA ILE A 412 -2.56 -17.22 -15.44
C ILE A 412 -1.64 -16.56 -16.47
N SER A 413 -1.04 -17.33 -17.37
CA SER A 413 -0.14 -16.83 -18.43
C SER A 413 -0.85 -16.00 -19.50
N ASP A 414 -2.15 -16.22 -19.73
CA ASP A 414 -2.97 -15.46 -20.66
C ASP A 414 -4.41 -15.32 -20.11
N VAL A 415 -4.78 -14.10 -19.71
CA VAL A 415 -6.12 -13.80 -19.16
C VAL A 415 -7.25 -13.86 -20.19
N GLU A 416 -6.95 -13.83 -21.49
CA GLU A 416 -7.99 -13.93 -22.53
C GLU A 416 -8.48 -15.38 -22.68
N PHE A 417 -7.60 -16.35 -22.41
CA PHE A 417 -7.87 -17.79 -22.56
C PHE A 417 -7.80 -18.58 -21.25
N HIS A 418 -7.54 -17.90 -20.12
CA HIS A 418 -7.34 -18.49 -18.79
C HIS A 418 -6.32 -19.64 -18.79
N LYS A 419 -5.23 -19.45 -19.54
CA LYS A 419 -4.17 -20.47 -19.63
C LYS A 419 -3.31 -20.44 -18.36
N GLN A 420 -3.35 -21.51 -17.59
CA GLN A 420 -2.54 -21.69 -16.39
C GLN A 420 -1.05 -21.93 -16.71
N GLU A 421 -0.18 -21.47 -15.82
CA GLU A 421 1.27 -21.68 -15.78
C GLU A 421 1.66 -22.25 -14.41
N ASP A 422 2.67 -23.13 -14.40
CA ASP A 422 3.07 -23.93 -13.24
C ASP A 422 3.94 -23.14 -12.25
N HIS A 423 3.40 -22.05 -11.72
CA HIS A 423 4.08 -21.17 -10.78
C HIS A 423 3.08 -20.58 -9.76
N MET A 424 3.49 -20.47 -8.50
CA MET A 424 2.74 -19.80 -7.43
C MET A 424 3.69 -18.91 -6.64
N GLU A 425 3.53 -17.60 -6.80
CA GLU A 425 4.30 -16.59 -6.07
C GLU A 425 4.00 -16.63 -4.57
N SER A 426 5.01 -16.39 -3.73
CA SER A 426 4.86 -16.37 -2.27
C SER A 426 3.84 -15.33 -1.78
N PHE A 427 3.78 -14.16 -2.44
CA PHE A 427 2.83 -13.10 -2.11
C PHE A 427 1.37 -13.48 -2.26
N PHE A 428 1.05 -14.57 -2.99
CA PHE A 428 -0.34 -15.03 -3.07
C PHE A 428 -0.90 -15.32 -1.66
N LEU A 429 -0.09 -15.95 -0.80
CA LEU A 429 -0.47 -16.26 0.58
C LEU A 429 -0.28 -15.06 1.53
N ALA A 430 0.73 -14.21 1.29
CA ALA A 430 0.99 -13.04 2.12
C ALA A 430 0.00 -11.90 1.87
N GLU A 431 -0.56 -11.79 0.67
CA GLU A 431 -1.30 -10.59 0.24
C GLU A 431 -2.68 -10.93 -0.32
N THR A 432 -2.75 -11.61 -1.47
CA THR A 432 -4.01 -11.85 -2.19
C THR A 432 -5.04 -12.53 -1.31
N VAL A 433 -4.64 -13.62 -0.65
CA VAL A 433 -5.49 -14.36 0.28
C VAL A 433 -5.76 -13.56 1.56
N LYS A 434 -4.74 -12.85 2.09
CA LYS A 434 -4.86 -12.03 3.31
C LYS A 434 -5.90 -10.93 3.15
N TYR A 435 -5.83 -10.14 2.09
CA TYR A 435 -6.75 -9.03 1.83
C TYR A 435 -8.17 -9.51 1.49
N LEU A 436 -8.33 -10.59 0.73
CA LEU A 436 -9.65 -11.21 0.51
C LEU A 436 -10.27 -11.69 1.83
N TRP A 437 -9.48 -12.33 2.68
CA TRP A 437 -9.96 -12.82 3.97
C TRP A 437 -10.39 -11.66 4.87
N LEU A 438 -9.56 -10.62 4.97
CA LEU A 438 -9.85 -9.41 5.73
C LEU A 438 -11.11 -8.69 5.23
N LEU A 439 -11.32 -8.62 3.91
CA LEU A 439 -12.51 -8.00 3.31
C LEU A 439 -13.80 -8.66 3.81
N PHE A 440 -13.87 -9.99 3.73
CA PHE A 440 -15.07 -10.71 4.13
C PHE A 440 -15.21 -10.85 5.65
N ASP A 441 -14.11 -11.01 6.38
CA ASP A 441 -14.14 -11.01 7.85
C ASP A 441 -14.64 -9.69 8.41
N LEU A 442 -14.23 -8.57 7.80
CA LEU A 442 -14.69 -7.24 8.17
C LEU A 442 -16.20 -7.05 7.99
N ALA A 443 -16.82 -7.77 7.05
CA ALA A 443 -18.27 -7.78 6.83
C ALA A 443 -19.01 -8.79 7.72
N ALA A 444 -18.37 -9.90 8.08
CA ALA A 444 -18.95 -10.99 8.87
C ALA A 444 -19.00 -10.73 10.39
N GLY A 445 -18.43 -9.60 10.85
CA GLY A 445 -18.24 -9.30 12.27
C GLY A 445 -16.85 -9.78 12.70
N PRO A 446 -15.82 -8.96 12.48
CA PRO A 446 -14.43 -9.41 12.57
C PRO A 446 -14.05 -9.77 14.01
N ASP A 447 -13.25 -10.83 14.13
CA ASP A 447 -12.56 -11.20 15.37
C ASP A 447 -11.13 -11.67 15.05
N ASN A 448 -10.28 -10.69 14.75
CA ASN A 448 -8.94 -10.92 14.23
C ASN A 448 -7.93 -9.91 14.76
N LEU A 449 -6.64 -10.20 14.53
CA LEU A 449 -5.52 -9.40 15.02
C LEU A 449 -5.52 -7.95 14.52
N VAL A 450 -6.02 -7.67 13.31
CA VAL A 450 -5.99 -6.34 12.68
C VAL A 450 -7.12 -5.45 13.18
N GLU A 451 -8.33 -5.98 13.31
CA GLU A 451 -9.51 -5.18 13.68
C GLU A 451 -9.68 -5.06 15.20
N ASN A 452 -9.48 -6.16 15.93
CA ASN A 452 -9.74 -6.27 17.36
C ASN A 452 -8.47 -6.48 18.20
N GLY A 453 -7.30 -6.60 17.56
CA GLY A 453 -6.04 -6.81 18.27
C GLY A 453 -5.56 -5.59 19.06
N PRO A 454 -4.42 -5.73 19.74
CA PRO A 454 -3.95 -4.75 20.73
C PRO A 454 -3.46 -3.43 20.11
N TYR A 455 -3.15 -3.43 18.81
CA TYR A 455 -2.52 -2.29 18.12
C TYR A 455 -3.27 -1.93 16.85
N LYS A 456 -2.98 -0.73 16.35
CA LYS A 456 -3.23 -0.40 14.95
C LYS A 456 -2.05 -0.90 14.12
N TYR A 457 -2.35 -1.47 12.96
CA TYR A 457 -1.34 -2.03 12.07
C TYR A 457 -1.23 -1.19 10.80
N ILE A 458 0.01 -0.99 10.38
CA ILE A 458 0.35 -0.56 9.03
C ILE A 458 0.77 -1.84 8.28
N PHE A 459 0.27 -2.02 7.07
CA PHE A 459 0.66 -3.13 6.21
C PHE A 459 1.87 -2.68 5.40
N SER A 460 2.93 -3.49 5.27
CA SER A 460 3.97 -3.21 4.26
C SER A 460 3.40 -3.29 2.84
N THR A 461 4.24 -3.06 1.83
CA THR A 461 3.86 -3.28 0.41
C THR A 461 3.70 -4.77 0.07
N GLU A 462 4.17 -5.67 0.95
CA GLU A 462 4.02 -7.13 0.84
C GLU A 462 2.94 -7.65 1.81
N GLY A 463 2.05 -6.75 2.26
CA GLY A 463 0.97 -7.07 3.19
C GLY A 463 1.40 -7.47 4.60
N HIS A 464 2.67 -7.31 4.99
CA HIS A 464 3.13 -7.70 6.32
C HIS A 464 2.57 -6.80 7.42
N LEU A 465 2.09 -7.40 8.51
CA LEU A 465 1.48 -6.69 9.64
C LEU A 465 2.54 -6.01 10.52
N LEU A 466 2.61 -4.68 10.48
CA LEU A 466 3.54 -3.87 11.27
C LEU A 466 2.78 -3.07 12.34
N PRO A 467 2.81 -3.48 13.63
CA PRO A 467 2.08 -2.80 14.69
C PRO A 467 2.68 -1.44 15.04
N ALA A 468 1.83 -0.42 15.17
CA ALA A 468 2.18 0.89 15.70
C ALA A 468 2.29 0.85 17.24
N THR A 469 3.24 0.07 17.75
CA THR A 469 3.55 0.00 19.19
C THR A 469 4.21 1.29 19.67
N PRO A 470 4.20 1.63 20.97
CA PRO A 470 4.92 2.80 21.48
C PRO A 470 6.44 2.78 21.22
N GLN A 471 7.04 1.60 21.03
CA GLN A 471 8.46 1.44 20.71
C GLN A 471 8.74 1.76 19.23
N ILE A 472 7.80 1.44 18.34
CA ILE A 472 7.92 1.67 16.90
C ILE A 472 7.42 3.07 16.53
N SER A 473 6.28 3.46 17.08
CA SER A 473 5.56 4.67 16.72
C SER A 473 5.74 5.77 17.75
N LEU A 474 6.24 6.92 17.30
CA LEU A 474 6.41 8.12 18.13
C LEU A 474 5.09 8.88 18.33
N VAL A 475 3.92 8.22 18.40
CA VAL A 475 2.59 8.87 18.60
C VAL A 475 2.55 9.81 19.81
N ARG A 476 3.54 9.76 20.71
CA ARG A 476 3.69 10.69 21.84
C ARG A 476 4.55 11.94 21.60
N GLU A 477 5.26 12.06 20.47
CA GLU A 477 6.11 13.23 20.17
C GLU A 477 5.47 14.27 19.22
N HIS A 478 4.22 14.09 18.79
CA HIS A 478 3.46 15.15 18.10
C HIS A 478 3.16 16.40 18.98
N CYS A 479 3.75 16.49 20.19
CA CYS A 479 3.70 17.66 21.04
C CYS A 479 5.06 18.14 21.58
N SER A 480 6.20 17.57 21.17
CA SER A 480 7.51 17.91 21.77
C SER A 480 8.43 18.76 20.89
N TYR A 481 8.11 19.02 19.61
CA TYR A 481 8.93 19.92 18.80
C TYR A 481 8.62 21.40 19.11
N PHE A 482 9.67 22.17 19.40
CA PHE A 482 9.62 23.61 19.70
C PHE A 482 9.06 24.36 18.48
N GLY A 483 7.74 24.56 18.46
CA GLY A 483 6.98 25.09 17.32
C GLY A 483 5.59 24.47 17.15
N ALA A 484 5.35 23.28 17.72
CA ALA A 484 4.01 22.73 17.87
C ALA A 484 3.31 23.37 19.07
N TYR A 485 2.16 24.00 18.86
CA TYR A 485 1.36 24.61 19.93
C TYR A 485 0.69 23.51 20.79
N CYS A 486 1.42 22.96 21.76
CA CYS A 486 0.86 22.19 22.86
C CYS A 486 1.01 22.99 24.16
N ARG A 487 -0.13 23.44 24.73
CA ARG A 487 -0.13 24.18 26.00
C ARG A 487 0.08 23.20 27.15
N ASN A 488 1.20 23.39 27.84
CA ASN A 488 1.59 22.69 29.06
C ASN A 488 0.55 22.91 30.18
N SER A 489 0.00 21.84 30.78
CA SER A 489 -0.74 21.96 32.03
C SER A 489 -0.39 20.80 32.97
N ASN A 490 0.62 21.02 33.79
CA ASN A 490 0.75 20.40 35.09
C ASN A 490 0.54 21.48 36.14
N LEU A 491 -0.44 21.32 37.04
CA LEU A 491 -0.27 21.55 38.48
C LEU A 491 -1.50 21.10 39.29
N ARG A 492 -1.44 19.83 39.69
CA ARG A 492 -1.77 19.27 41.01
C ARG A 492 -2.86 19.96 41.85
N LEU A 493 -4.01 19.28 41.97
CA LEU A 493 -4.88 19.38 43.12
C LEU A 493 -4.12 18.86 44.37
N LYS A 494 -3.92 19.71 45.38
CA LYS A 494 -3.60 19.28 46.74
C LYS A 494 -4.91 19.09 47.50
N THR A 495 -5.17 17.87 47.94
CA THR A 495 -6.15 17.52 48.96
C THR A 495 -5.72 18.08 50.31
N HIS A 496 -6.66 18.71 51.02
CA HIS A 496 -6.51 19.11 52.41
C HIS A 496 -6.42 17.88 53.32
N SER A 497 -5.46 17.88 54.25
CA SER A 497 -5.57 17.22 55.55
C SER A 497 -4.86 18.08 56.60
N HIS A 498 -5.48 18.16 57.76
CA HIS A 498 -5.17 19.02 58.90
C HIS A 498 -4.21 18.35 59.88
N GLU A 499 -3.64 19.16 60.79
CA GLU A 499 -2.96 18.82 62.06
C GLU A 499 -1.55 18.22 61.97
N SER A 500 -0.59 18.50 62.85
CA SER A 500 -0.38 19.51 63.90
C SER A 500 1.08 19.38 64.39
N ALA A 501 1.56 20.41 65.10
CA ALA A 501 2.59 20.37 66.15
C ALA A 501 4.11 20.32 65.79
N GLU A 502 4.79 21.32 66.38
CA GLU A 502 6.14 21.29 66.98
C GLU A 502 7.38 21.20 66.08
N THR A 503 8.54 21.81 66.36
CA THR A 503 9.04 22.90 67.23
C THR A 503 10.47 23.18 66.73
N ASN A 504 11.00 24.38 67.04
CA ASN A 504 12.43 24.70 67.19
C ASN A 504 13.30 24.72 65.91
N SER A 505 14.23 25.67 65.67
CA SER A 505 14.87 26.66 66.54
C SER A 505 15.70 27.62 65.69
N SER A 506 15.93 28.82 66.26
CA SER A 506 17.10 29.72 66.10
C SER A 506 17.54 30.07 64.67
N GLY A 507 17.35 31.30 64.22
CA GLY A 507 18.12 32.48 64.65
C GLY A 507 18.70 33.08 63.36
N SER A 508 18.97 34.36 63.16
CA SER A 508 19.10 35.52 64.01
C SER A 508 19.16 36.71 63.04
N GLN A 509 18.47 37.82 63.37
CA GLN A 509 18.85 39.22 63.11
C GLN A 509 19.06 39.65 61.63
N THR A 510 18.56 40.78 61.13
CA THR A 510 18.36 42.10 61.72
C THR A 510 17.51 42.94 60.76
N ARG A 511 16.57 43.70 61.31
CA ARG A 511 15.83 44.85 60.71
C ARG A 511 16.75 46.12 60.71
N PRO A 512 16.32 47.37 60.35
CA PRO A 512 15.01 47.87 59.84
C PRO A 512 15.09 48.95 58.72
N ALA A 513 13.90 49.48 58.37
CA ALA A 513 13.58 50.89 58.06
C ALA A 513 13.98 51.46 56.69
N ASP A 514 13.29 52.42 56.09
CA ASP A 514 11.93 53.01 56.17
C ASP A 514 11.88 54.00 54.99
N SER A 515 10.69 54.22 54.39
CA SER A 515 10.17 55.49 53.80
C SER A 515 11.07 56.33 52.83
N SER A 516 10.68 57.03 51.76
CA SER A 516 9.41 57.48 51.17
C SER A 516 9.73 58.41 49.97
N PHE A 517 8.72 58.72 49.13
CA PHE A 517 8.52 59.91 48.27
C PHE A 517 9.32 60.18 46.95
N LEU A 518 8.56 60.03 45.84
CA LEU A 518 8.36 60.86 44.62
C LEU A 518 9.49 61.73 43.99
N SER A 519 9.78 61.53 42.69
CA SER A 519 9.64 62.55 41.59
C SER A 519 10.19 62.10 40.20
N ARG A 520 9.28 62.10 39.21
CA ARG A 520 9.34 62.59 37.80
C ARG A 520 10.41 62.12 36.76
N SER A 521 9.85 61.43 35.74
CA SER A 521 10.11 61.36 34.28
C SER A 521 11.50 61.07 33.70
N SER A 522 11.57 59.99 32.91
CA SER A 522 12.08 60.02 31.52
C SER A 522 11.68 58.73 30.79
N TYR A 523 11.42 58.87 29.49
CA TYR A 523 11.08 57.84 28.52
C TYR A 523 12.16 56.75 28.45
N GLN A 524 11.76 55.46 28.44
CA GLN A 524 12.25 54.47 27.48
C GLN A 524 11.44 53.16 27.54
N SER A 525 11.35 52.53 26.38
CA SER A 525 10.55 51.38 25.97
C SER A 525 10.74 50.10 26.78
N SER A 526 9.63 49.45 27.15
CA SER A 526 9.31 48.04 26.85
C SER A 526 8.16 47.56 27.75
N SER A 527 7.05 47.13 27.14
CA SER A 527 5.87 46.64 27.85
C SER A 527 6.07 45.19 28.32
N PRO A 528 5.63 44.82 29.54
CA PRO A 528 5.63 43.45 30.02
C PRO A 528 4.31 42.73 29.72
N VAL A 529 4.41 41.41 29.79
CA VAL A 529 3.35 40.39 29.71
C VAL A 529 2.05 40.76 30.43
N SER A 530 0.91 40.52 29.75
CA SER A 530 -0.39 40.27 30.36
C SER A 530 -1.18 39.34 29.43
N GLY A 531 -1.54 38.16 29.93
CA GLY A 531 -2.36 37.20 29.20
C GLY A 531 -3.85 37.39 29.45
N LEU A 532 -4.68 36.90 28.53
CA LEU A 532 -6.00 36.32 28.84
C LEU A 532 -6.58 35.56 27.64
N LYS A 533 -6.79 34.26 27.87
CA LYS A 533 -7.84 33.34 27.40
C LYS A 533 -8.39 33.53 25.97
N GLY A 534 -7.89 32.68 25.05
CA GLY A 534 -8.67 32.15 23.93
C GLY A 534 -9.14 30.73 24.22
N LEU A 535 -10.44 30.49 24.04
CA LEU A 535 -11.09 29.17 23.99
C LEU A 535 -10.51 28.38 22.80
N CYS A 536 -10.12 27.11 22.99
CA CYS A 536 -9.93 26.18 21.89
C CYS A 536 -11.20 25.31 21.82
N PRO A 537 -12.15 25.57 20.92
CA PRO A 537 -13.19 24.60 20.63
C PRO A 537 -12.50 23.39 19.98
N GLY A 538 -12.49 22.26 20.68
CA GLY A 538 -11.94 21.02 20.13
C GLY A 538 -12.72 20.59 18.89
N LEU A 539 -12.00 20.07 17.90
CA LEU A 539 -12.63 19.29 16.83
C LEU A 539 -13.37 18.10 17.46
N THR A 540 -14.60 17.86 17.03
CA THR A 540 -15.46 16.82 17.61
C THR A 540 -15.00 15.42 17.17
N HIS A 541 -15.50 14.39 17.86
CA HIS A 541 -15.16 12.98 17.68
C HIS A 541 -15.22 12.49 16.21
N GLY A 542 -16.06 13.08 15.35
CA GLY A 542 -16.17 12.75 13.92
C GLY A 542 -15.03 13.30 13.04
N GLN A 543 -14.27 14.29 13.51
CA GLN A 543 -13.23 14.96 12.72
C GLN A 543 -11.81 14.41 12.97
N ARG A 544 -11.64 13.45 13.89
CA ARG A 544 -10.33 12.84 14.20
C ARG A 544 -10.07 11.51 13.49
N PHE A 545 -11.11 10.82 13.01
CA PHE A 545 -10.97 9.48 12.42
C PHE A 545 -11.90 9.19 11.22
N GLY A 546 -12.54 10.22 10.63
CA GLY A 546 -13.13 10.09 9.29
C GLY A 546 -14.15 8.96 9.06
N ILE A 547 -14.98 8.59 10.05
CA ILE A 547 -16.16 7.74 9.81
C ILE A 547 -17.39 8.44 10.41
N SER A 548 -18.28 8.93 9.55
CA SER A 548 -19.64 9.33 9.91
C SER A 548 -20.59 8.86 8.82
N PHE A 549 -21.47 7.92 9.19
CA PHE A 549 -22.58 7.49 8.34
C PHE A 549 -23.61 8.62 8.26
N MET A 550 -23.93 9.10 7.05
CA MET A 550 -25.14 9.87 6.84
C MET A 550 -26.30 8.92 6.56
N THR A 551 -27.23 8.82 7.50
CA THR A 551 -28.59 8.33 7.23
C THR A 551 -29.34 9.35 6.36
N PRO A 552 -30.14 8.93 5.37
CA PRO A 552 -30.95 9.85 4.59
C PRO A 552 -32.14 10.31 5.44
N VAL A 553 -32.29 11.61 5.61
CA VAL A 553 -33.54 12.24 6.07
C VAL A 553 -33.94 13.29 5.03
N ASP A 554 -35.18 13.13 4.57
CA ASP A 554 -35.97 14.03 3.72
C ASP A 554 -35.81 15.52 4.06
N PRO A 555 -35.90 16.41 3.05
CA PRO A 555 -36.37 17.76 3.27
C PRO A 555 -37.69 17.99 2.53
N SER A 556 -38.80 17.83 3.25
CA SER A 556 -40.01 18.61 3.00
C SER A 556 -39.99 19.84 3.91
N SER A 557 -39.82 21.04 3.34
CA SER A 557 -40.60 22.25 3.66
C SER A 557 -39.93 23.51 3.12
N GLU A 558 -40.70 24.20 2.28
CA GLU A 558 -40.64 25.59 1.85
C GLU A 558 -40.29 26.58 2.98
N ASP A 559 -39.46 27.60 2.74
CA ASP A 559 -39.92 28.97 2.40
C ASP A 559 -38.82 30.06 2.51
N GLU A 560 -38.77 30.85 1.44
CA GLU A 560 -38.61 32.31 1.30
C GLU A 560 -37.49 33.19 1.95
N GLN A 561 -36.92 33.99 1.03
CA GLN A 561 -36.60 35.44 1.08
C GLN A 561 -35.18 35.97 1.44
N SER A 562 -34.46 36.30 0.35
CA SER A 562 -33.85 37.60 -0.02
C SER A 562 -32.76 38.26 0.85
N SER A 563 -31.60 38.54 0.23
CA SER A 563 -31.15 39.92 -0.06
C SER A 563 -29.84 39.94 -0.86
N GLN A 564 -29.71 41.00 -1.67
CA GLN A 564 -28.79 41.23 -2.79
C GLN A 564 -27.37 41.67 -2.38
N ARG A 565 -26.34 41.40 -3.20
CA ARG A 565 -25.68 42.39 -4.10
C ARG A 565 -24.39 41.90 -4.79
N GLU A 566 -24.35 42.20 -6.11
CA GLU A 566 -23.21 42.63 -6.97
C GLU A 566 -22.05 41.63 -7.23
N THR A 567 -21.47 41.44 -8.44
CA THR A 567 -21.48 42.17 -9.74
C THR A 567 -20.77 41.32 -10.83
N THR A 568 -21.12 41.52 -12.12
CA THR A 568 -20.30 41.31 -13.38
C THR A 568 -19.84 39.86 -13.73
N GLU A 569 -19.83 39.34 -14.97
CA GLU A 569 -19.73 39.86 -16.34
C GLU A 569 -20.15 38.78 -17.39
N ILE A 570 -20.91 39.20 -18.41
CA ILE A 570 -20.79 38.98 -19.88
C ILE A 570 -20.60 37.56 -20.49
N GLN A 571 -21.70 37.12 -21.11
CA GLN A 571 -21.94 36.60 -22.48
C GLN A 571 -20.97 35.64 -23.21
N SER A 572 -21.62 34.58 -23.69
CA SER A 572 -21.23 33.55 -24.63
C SER A 572 -21.09 34.03 -26.08
N HIS A 573 -20.21 33.37 -26.83
CA HIS A 573 -20.40 33.16 -28.28
C HIS A 573 -19.95 31.76 -28.70
N SER A 574 -20.88 31.08 -29.39
CA SER A 574 -20.73 29.81 -30.09
C SER A 574 -20.23 30.05 -31.52
N VAL A 575 -19.37 29.19 -32.05
CA VAL A 575 -19.24 28.98 -33.51
C VAL A 575 -18.97 27.50 -33.81
N VAL A 576 -19.80 26.95 -34.68
CA VAL A 576 -19.75 25.62 -35.33
C VAL A 576 -19.07 25.79 -36.71
N LEU A 577 -18.29 24.80 -37.16
CA LEU A 577 -18.05 24.54 -38.60
C LEU A 577 -17.69 23.06 -38.84
N ILE A 578 -18.36 22.42 -39.80
CA ILE A 578 -18.21 21.02 -40.22
C ILE A 578 -17.71 20.97 -41.69
N SER A 579 -16.93 19.91 -41.99
CA SER A 579 -16.80 19.13 -43.25
C SER A 579 -15.86 19.53 -44.42
N ASN A 580 -15.03 18.53 -44.76
CA ASN A 580 -14.22 18.22 -45.97
C ASN A 580 -15.09 18.05 -47.26
N PRO A 581 -14.56 18.02 -48.53
CA PRO A 581 -13.64 16.96 -49.04
C PRO A 581 -12.65 17.31 -50.22
N ASN A 582 -11.77 16.32 -50.53
CA ASN A 582 -10.81 16.10 -51.65
C ASN A 582 -11.38 16.25 -53.11
N PRO A 583 -10.66 16.08 -54.28
CA PRO A 583 -9.39 15.34 -54.56
C PRO A 583 -8.44 15.82 -55.73
N GLU A 584 -7.41 14.99 -56.00
CA GLU A 584 -6.65 14.74 -57.27
C GLU A 584 -5.57 15.72 -57.79
N VAL A 585 -4.34 15.21 -58.02
CA VAL A 585 -3.70 14.95 -59.35
C VAL A 585 -2.42 14.10 -59.16
N SER A 586 -2.13 13.30 -60.20
CA SER A 586 -1.33 12.10 -60.34
C SER A 586 0.01 12.28 -61.11
N LEU A 587 0.70 11.13 -61.30
CA LEU A 587 1.78 10.78 -62.26
C LEU A 587 3.21 10.98 -61.72
N SER A 588 4.18 10.08 -61.85
CA SER A 588 4.44 8.82 -62.58
C SER A 588 5.81 8.31 -62.06
N GLY A 589 6.26 7.04 -62.04
CA GLY A 589 5.98 5.84 -62.81
C GLY A 589 7.15 4.85 -62.61
N SER A 590 6.89 3.55 -62.86
CA SER A 590 7.81 2.44 -63.29
C SER A 590 9.05 2.08 -62.42
N HIS A 591 9.51 0.84 -62.25
CA HIS A 591 9.21 -0.50 -62.78
C HIS A 591 10.01 -1.57 -61.98
N ASN A 592 9.42 -2.76 -61.83
CA ASN A 592 9.96 -4.14 -61.88
C ASN A 592 10.96 -4.71 -60.85
N ASP A 593 10.47 -5.74 -60.15
CA ASP A 593 10.88 -7.17 -60.14
C ASP A 593 12.36 -7.57 -60.01
N HIS A 594 12.71 -8.31 -58.96
CA HIS A 594 12.89 -9.78 -59.03
C HIS A 594 13.35 -10.41 -57.69
N GLU A 595 12.93 -11.67 -57.54
CA GLU A 595 13.24 -12.71 -56.56
C GLU A 595 14.71 -12.87 -56.13
N ASN A 596 14.93 -13.28 -54.87
CA ASN A 596 15.53 -14.60 -54.53
C ASN A 596 15.72 -14.77 -53.02
N ASP A 597 15.14 -15.84 -52.49
CA ASP A 597 15.59 -16.57 -51.28
C ASP A 597 16.57 -17.67 -51.75
N PRO A 598 17.55 -18.18 -50.97
CA PRO A 598 17.21 -19.03 -49.82
C PRO A 598 18.21 -19.12 -48.63
N ALA A 599 17.64 -19.50 -47.48
CA ALA A 599 18.14 -20.47 -46.47
C ALA A 599 19.51 -20.31 -45.77
N HIS A 600 19.47 -20.14 -44.44
CA HIS A 600 20.28 -20.95 -43.50
C HIS A 600 19.60 -21.08 -42.12
N ALA A 601 19.64 -22.30 -41.58
CA ALA A 601 19.08 -22.73 -40.29
C ALA A 601 20.07 -22.44 -39.12
N PRO A 602 19.66 -22.65 -37.85
CA PRO A 602 19.98 -21.76 -36.74
C PRO A 602 21.25 -22.16 -35.96
N GLN A 603 21.90 -21.16 -35.37
CA GLN A 603 22.88 -21.36 -34.30
C GLN A 603 22.21 -21.15 -32.94
N GLU A 604 22.48 -22.09 -32.05
CA GLU A 604 22.13 -22.12 -30.63
C GLU A 604 22.73 -20.90 -29.90
N GLU A 605 21.89 -20.13 -29.22
CA GLU A 605 22.31 -19.22 -28.15
C GLU A 605 21.70 -19.66 -26.82
N SER A 606 22.58 -19.88 -25.85
CA SER A 606 22.34 -20.13 -24.43
C SER A 606 21.66 -18.93 -23.73
N PRO A 607 20.77 -19.15 -22.75
CA PRO A 607 20.02 -18.07 -22.13
C PRO A 607 20.80 -17.43 -20.97
N SER A 608 21.16 -16.16 -21.14
CA SER A 608 21.69 -15.28 -20.10
C SER A 608 20.59 -14.32 -19.62
N SER A 609 20.35 -14.33 -18.30
CA SER A 609 19.76 -13.24 -17.49
C SER A 609 18.44 -12.63 -17.96
N LYS A 610 17.31 -13.27 -17.60
CA LYS A 610 16.01 -12.60 -17.47
C LYS A 610 15.84 -12.18 -16.00
N GLN A 611 16.11 -10.92 -15.70
CA GLN A 611 15.45 -10.23 -14.59
C GLN A 611 14.02 -9.95 -15.07
N ARG A 612 13.11 -10.89 -14.80
CA ARG A 612 11.67 -10.65 -14.94
C ARG A 612 11.22 -9.93 -13.68
N ARG A 613 10.72 -8.72 -13.89
CA ARG A 613 9.87 -7.97 -12.95
C ARG A 613 8.44 -8.43 -13.08
#